data_AF-A0A924A892-F1
#
_entry.id   AF-A0A924A892-F1
#
_cell.length_a   1.000
_cell.length_b   1.000
_cell.length_c   1.000
_cell.angle_alpha   90.00
_cell.angle_beta   90.00
_cell.angle_gamma   90.00
#
_symmetry.space_group_name_H-M   'P 1'
#
loop_
_entity.id
_entity.type
_entity.pdbx_description
1 polymer ?
#
loop_
_entity_poly.entity_id
_entity_poly.type
_entity_poly.pdbx_seq_one_letter_code
_entity_poly.pdbx_strand_id
1 'polypeptide(L)' 'MPYYRILIWTTQKKEPFAGIRLIAEPNINAVYNMIHAKAFETYRKQLVDVEVQMLSKLCKAVKDMEKETPKTFHNPER' A
#
# COMPACT_ATOMS: atom_id res chain seq x y z
N MET A 1 4.32 8.24 10.07
CA MET A 1 4.04 7.77 8.70
C MET A 1 2.72 7.02 8.72
N PRO A 2 1.72 7.45 7.92
CA PRO A 2 0.44 6.77 7.78
C PRO A 2 0.54 5.45 6.99
N TYR A 3 -0.34 4.51 7.35
CA TYR A 3 -0.55 3.28 6.60
C TYR A 3 -1.65 3.49 5.56
N TYR A 4 -1.43 3.00 4.35
CA TYR A 4 -2.43 3.03 3.29
C TYR A 4 -2.69 1.62 2.79
N ARG A 5 -3.97 1.28 2.67
CA ARG A 5 -4.42 0.18 1.82
C ARG A 5 -4.54 0.71 0.39
N ILE A 6 -3.93 -0.01 -0.53
CA ILE A 6 -3.95 0.28 -1.95
C ILE A 6 -4.62 -0.90 -2.65
N LEU A 7 -5.63 -0.62 -3.47
CA LEU A 7 -6.25 -1.57 -4.39
C LEU A 7 -6.01 -1.09 -5.81
N ILE A 8 -5.59 -1.98 -6.71
CA ILE A 8 -5.42 -1.69 -8.13
C ILE A 8 -6.25 -2.70 -8.92
N TRP A 9 -7.27 -2.20 -9.60
CA TRP A 9 -8.14 -2.98 -10.45
C TRP A 9 -7.59 -3.00 -11.88
N THR A 10 -7.50 -4.18 -12.46
CA THR A 10 -7.09 -4.35 -13.86
C THR A 10 -8.06 -5.23 -14.62
N THR A 11 -8.10 -5.09 -15.95
CA THR A 11 -8.98 -5.90 -16.80
C THR A 11 -8.59 -7.38 -16.86
N GLN A 12 -7.36 -7.72 -16.47
CA GLN A 12 -6.85 -9.09 -16.55
C GLN A 12 -7.32 -9.99 -15.39
N LYS A 13 -7.65 -9.41 -14.24
CA LYS A 13 -7.95 -10.17 -13.02
C LYS A 13 -9.36 -9.86 -12.51
N LYS A 14 -10.00 -10.87 -11.95
CA LYS A 14 -11.32 -10.73 -11.28
C LYS A 14 -11.23 -10.07 -9.90
N GLU A 15 -10.02 -9.97 -9.35
CA GLU A 15 -9.74 -9.40 -8.04
C GLU A 15 -8.64 -8.34 -8.14
N PRO A 16 -8.68 -7.29 -7.30
CA PRO A 16 -7.68 -6.23 -7.34
C PRO A 16 -6.35 -6.73 -6.78
N PHE A 17 -5.26 -6.15 -7.26
CA PHE A 17 -4.00 -6.24 -6.53
C PHE A 17 -4.14 -5.41 -5.25
N ALA A 18 -3.99 -6.06 -4.10
CA ALA A 18 -4.17 -5.43 -2.80
C ALA A 18 -2.86 -5.44 -1.99
N GLY A 19 -2.61 -4.36 -1.27
CA GLY A 19 -1.48 -4.30 -0.35
C GLY A 19 -1.59 -3.16 0.66
N ILE A 20 -0.93 -3.31 1.80
CA ILE A 20 -0.77 -2.25 2.79
C ILE A 20 0.66 -1.72 2.68
N ARG A 21 0.81 -0.39 2.70
CA ARG A 21 2.10 0.29 2.61
C ARG A 21 2.19 1.41 3.63
N LEU A 22 3.38 1.56 4.21
CA LEU A 22 3.75 2.74 4.98
C LEU A 22 4.24 3.81 4.00
N ILE A 23 3.58 4.96 3.94
CA ILE A 23 3.95 6.05 3.03
C ILE A 23 4.09 7.32 3.87
N ALA A 24 5.18 8.06 3.69
CA ALA A 24 5.47 9.22 4.53
C ALA A 24 4.51 10.39 4.29
N GLU A 25 4.03 10.55 3.06
CA GLU A 25 3.10 11.60 2.63
C GLU A 25 1.76 11.52 3.41
N PRO A 26 1.38 12.55 4.18
CA PRO A 26 0.13 12.59 4.93
C PRO A 26 -1.10 12.94 4.07
N ASN A 27 -0.92 13.59 2.93
CA ASN A 27 -2.03 13.98 2.06
C ASN A 27 -2.48 12.80 1.19
N ILE A 28 -3.67 12.26 1.48
CA ILE A 28 -4.23 11.12 0.76
C ILE A 28 -4.39 11.38 -0.75
N ASN A 29 -4.68 12.61 -1.17
CA ASN A 29 -4.82 12.95 -2.59
C ASN A 29 -3.45 12.90 -3.30
N ALA A 30 -2.39 13.34 -2.63
CA ALA A 30 -1.03 13.23 -3.15
C ALA A 30 -0.61 11.76 -3.27
N VAL A 31 -0.94 10.94 -2.28
CA VAL A 31 -0.71 9.48 -2.34
C VAL A 31 -1.51 8.84 -3.48
N TYR A 32 -2.78 9.19 -3.63
CA TYR A 32 -3.61 8.71 -4.73
C TYR A 32 -2.97 9.02 -6.08
N ASN A 33 -2.60 10.28 -6.32
CA ASN A 33 -1.97 10.69 -7.59
C ASN A 33 -0.66 9.94 -7.86
N MET A 34 0.17 9.76 -6.82
CA MET A 34 1.42 9.01 -6.92
C MET A 34 1.18 7.53 -7.30
N ILE A 35 0.24 6.86 -6.62
CA ILE A 35 -0.08 5.46 -6.90
C ILE A 35 -0.75 5.31 -8.27
N HIS A 36 -1.67 6.21 -8.62
CA HIS A 36 -2.35 6.22 -9.91
C HIS A 36 -1.36 6.39 -11.06
N ALA A 37 -0.43 7.35 -10.97
CA ALA A 37 0.61 7.55 -11.99
C ALA A 37 1.44 6.27 -12.20
N LYS A 38 1.89 5.65 -11.10
CA LYS A 38 2.67 4.41 -11.17
C LYS A 38 1.87 3.21 -11.70
N ALA A 39 0.60 3.09 -11.33
CA ALA A 39 -0.28 2.05 -11.83
C ALA A 39 -0.55 2.23 -13.32
N PHE A 40 -0.75 3.48 -13.77
CA PHE A 40 -0.95 3.80 -15.18
C PHE A 40 0.29 3.47 -16.02
N GLU A 41 1.49 3.78 -15.54
CA GLU A 41 2.74 3.40 -16.20
C GLU A 41 2.89 1.87 -16.36
N THR A 42 2.50 1.14 -15.32
CA THR A 42 2.66 -0.33 -15.24
C THR A 42 1.62 -1.07 -16.09
N TYR A 43 0.34 -0.70 -15.96
CA TYR A 43 -0.78 -1.46 -16.56
C TYR A 43 -1.36 -0.79 -17.81
N ARG A 44 -1.13 0.51 -18.00
CA ARG A 44 -1.57 1.31 -19.17
C ARG A 44 -3.06 1.12 -19.46
N LYS A 45 -3.39 0.61 -20.66
CA LYS A 45 -4.76 0.36 -21.12
C LYS A 45 -5.53 -0.69 -20.29
N GLN A 46 -4.85 -1.39 -19.41
CA GLN A 46 -5.42 -2.46 -18.59
C GLN A 46 -5.76 -1.98 -17.18
N LEU A 47 -5.38 -0.76 -16.82
CA LEU A 47 -5.79 -0.14 -15.57
C LEU A 47 -7.28 0.18 -15.64
N VAL A 48 -8.03 -0.27 -14.64
CA VAL A 48 -9.46 0.04 -14.49
C VAL A 48 -9.63 1.15 -13.47
N ASP A 49 -9.11 0.93 -12.27
CA ASP A 49 -9.24 1.88 -11.17
C ASP A 49 -8.15 1.68 -10.12
N VAL A 50 -7.96 2.69 -9.27
CA VAL A 50 -7.07 2.66 -8.11
C VAL A 50 -7.84 3.19 -6.92
N GLU A 51 -7.79 2.48 -5.79
CA GLU A 51 -8.31 2.97 -4.53
C GLU A 51 -7.19 3.10 -3.51
N VAL A 52 -7.20 4.22 -2.77
CA VAL A 52 -6.28 4.48 -1.67
C VAL A 52 -7.10 4.81 -0.43
N GLN A 53 -6.86 4.06 0.65
CA GLN A 53 -7.51 4.27 1.93
C GLN A 53 -6.47 4.39 3.03
N MET A 54 -6.49 5.49 3.78
CA MET A 54 -5.67 5.61 4.98
C MET A 54 -6.23 4.70 6.09
N LEU A 55 -5.36 3.94 6.74
CA LEU A 55 -5.69 3.00 7.80
C LEU A 55 -5.18 3.47 9.16
N SER A 56 -5.99 3.24 10.20
CA SER A 56 -5.54 3.36 11.59
C SER A 56 -4.54 2.26 11.93
N LYS A 57 -3.50 2.60 12.70
CA LYS A 57 -2.53 1.64 13.26
C LYS A 57 -3.18 0.55 14.11
N LEU A 58 -4.36 0.82 14.64
CA LEU A 58 -5.07 -0.10 15.52
C LEU A 58 -5.81 -1.20 14.75
N CYS A 59 -6.00 -1.05 13.44
CA CYS A 59 -6.74 -2.01 12.65
C CYS A 59 -5.96 -3.34 12.50
N LYS A 60 -6.71 -4.44 12.42
CA LYS A 60 -6.14 -5.79 12.33
C LYS A 60 -5.14 -5.92 11.18
N ALA A 61 -5.49 -5.37 10.01
CA ALA A 61 -4.68 -5.52 8.81
C ALA A 61 -3.29 -4.85 8.93
N VAL A 62 -3.18 -3.70 9.62
CA VAL A 62 -1.89 -3.06 9.90
C VAL A 62 -1.09 -3.90 10.90
N LYS A 63 -1.73 -4.37 11.98
CA LYS A 63 -1.06 -5.21 12.98
C LYS A 63 -0.51 -6.50 12.40
N ASP A 64 -1.26 -7.12 11.49
CA ASP A 64 -0.83 -8.38 10.86
C ASP A 64 0.33 -8.11 9.89
N MET A 65 0.30 -7.03 9.11
CA MET A 65 1.42 -6.59 8.28
C MET A 65 2.71 -6.34 9.10
N GLU A 66 2.60 -5.68 10.26
CA GLU A 66 3.74 -5.42 11.15
C GLU A 66 4.32 -6.70 11.78
N LYS A 67 3.52 -7.76 11.98
CA LYS A 67 4.01 -9.05 12.47
C LYS A 67 4.76 -9.84 11.40
N GLU A 68 4.32 -9.75 10.15
CA GLU A 68 4.93 -10.45 9.02
C GLU A 68 6.27 -9.82 8.59
N THR A 69 6.54 -8.58 9.00
CA THR A 69 7.84 -7.95 8.77
C THR A 69 8.83 -8.46 9.83
N PRO A 70 9.82 -9.32 9.51
CA PRO A 70 10.75 -9.82 10.52
C PRO A 70 11.45 -8.64 11.16
N LYS A 71 11.37 -8.56 12.50
CA LYS A 71 12.21 -7.66 13.29
C LYS A 71 13.65 -8.06 13.01
N THR A 72 14.38 -7.26 12.23
CA THR A 72 15.84 -7.34 12.19
C THR A 72 16.32 -7.11 13.62
N PHE A 73 16.71 -8.19 14.28
CA PHE A 73 17.37 -8.13 15.58
C PHE A 73 18.64 -7.30 15.40
N HIS A 74 18.67 -6.10 16.00
CA HIS A 74 19.92 -5.42 16.25
C HIS A 74 20.70 -6.29 17.22
N ASN A 75 21.81 -6.87 16.75
CA ASN A 75 22.80 -7.49 17.62
C ASN A 75 23.45 -6.37 18.43
N PRO A 76 23.30 -6.29 19.77
CA PRO A 76 24.11 -5.37 20.54
C PRO A 76 25.49 -6.00 20.65
N GLU A 77 26.41 -5.59 19.79
CA GLU A 77 27.83 -5.91 19.99
C GLU A 77 28.29 -5.34 21.33
N ARG A 78 28.56 -6.24 22.27
CA ARG A 78 29.44 -6.05 23.43
C ARG A 78 30.25 -7.32 23.63
#